data_AF-A0A392RE58-F1
#
_entry.id   AF-A0A392RE58-F1
#
_cell.length_a   1.000
_cell.length_b   1.000
_cell.length_c   1.000
_cell.angle_alpha   90.00
_cell.angle_beta   90.00
_cell.angle_gamma   90.00
#
_symmetry.space_group_name_H-M   'P 1'
#
loop_
_entity.id
_entity.type
_entity.pdbx_description
1 polymer ?
#
loop_
_entity_poly.entity_id
_entity_poly.type
_entity_poly.pdbx_seq_one_letter_code
_entity_poly.pdbx_strand_id
1 'polypeptide(L)'
;MADVDELSASAVIARLNVKILEICRRHKLEILDLIHNSIVGVEPNYQRFPCLKSLSLSYVSISTLDLNLFVSACPRIEVLELVNPEIAMSNAQVTIEFSSSTLKSVYVEAISLGKFILEADGIES
;
A
#
# COMPACT_ATOMS: atom_id res chain seq x y z
N MET A 1 -24.21 -18.60 -13.36
CA MET A 1 -24.36 -17.57 -12.33
C MET A 1 -23.19 -17.78 -11.39
N ALA A 2 -22.07 -17.14 -11.70
CA ALA A 2 -20.86 -17.21 -10.89
C ALA A 2 -20.78 -15.87 -10.15
N ASP A 3 -20.67 -15.96 -8.83
CA ASP A 3 -20.52 -14.85 -7.90
C ASP A 3 -19.45 -13.85 -8.39
N VAL A 4 -19.87 -12.59 -8.46
CA VAL A 4 -19.03 -11.44 -8.85
C VAL A 4 -18.28 -10.83 -7.65
N ASP A 5 -18.36 -11.45 -6.47
CA ASP A 5 -17.75 -10.97 -5.23
C ASP A 5 -16.51 -11.78 -4.79
N GLU A 6 -16.16 -12.86 -5.47
CA GLU A 6 -15.06 -13.77 -5.07
C GLU A 6 -14.01 -13.96 -6.16
N LEU A 7 -13.65 -12.87 -6.85
CA LEU A 7 -12.38 -12.87 -7.59
C LEU A 7 -11.29 -12.52 -6.58
N SER A 8 -10.76 -13.55 -5.89
CA SER A 8 -9.57 -13.41 -5.06
C SER A 8 -8.49 -12.69 -5.86
N ALA A 9 -8.09 -11.51 -5.40
CA ALA A 9 -7.13 -10.62 -6.05
C ALA A 9 -5.69 -11.21 -6.14
N SER A 10 -5.51 -12.49 -5.87
CA SER A 10 -4.22 -13.17 -5.67
C SER A 10 -3.55 -13.71 -6.95
N ALA A 11 -4.14 -13.58 -8.15
CA ALA A 11 -3.60 -14.25 -9.35
C ALA A 11 -3.39 -13.40 -10.62
N VAL A 12 -3.64 -12.09 -10.60
CA VAL A 12 -3.45 -11.22 -11.80
C VAL A 12 -2.25 -10.28 -11.67
N ILE A 13 -1.35 -10.57 -10.74
CA ILE A 13 -0.33 -9.65 -10.28
C ILE A 13 1.06 -10.26 -10.57
N ALA A 14 1.57 -10.07 -11.78
CA ALA A 14 2.99 -10.30 -12.08
C ALA A 14 3.53 -9.58 -13.33
N ARG A 15 2.68 -9.01 -14.21
CA ARG A 15 3.14 -8.26 -15.41
C ARG A 15 2.29 -7.04 -15.77
N LEU A 16 1.52 -6.48 -14.83
CA LEU A 16 0.57 -5.37 -15.07
C LEU A 16 0.77 -4.22 -14.06
N ASN A 17 2.02 -3.78 -13.88
CA ASN A 17 2.44 -2.85 -12.81
C ASN A 17 1.75 -1.47 -12.76
N VAL A 18 1.09 -1.01 -13.83
CA VAL A 18 0.41 0.32 -13.84
C VAL A 18 -1.07 0.22 -14.20
N LYS A 19 -1.46 -0.80 -14.99
CA LYS A 19 -2.85 -0.95 -15.46
C LYS A 19 -3.82 -1.44 -14.39
N ILE A 20 -3.39 -2.22 -13.41
CA ILE A 20 -4.28 -2.67 -12.32
C ILE A 20 -4.67 -1.52 -11.40
N LEU A 21 -3.74 -0.62 -11.04
CA LEU A 21 -4.08 0.57 -10.26
C LEU A 21 -5.08 1.45 -11.02
N GLU A 22 -5.00 1.48 -12.36
CA GLU A 22 -5.98 2.16 -13.23
C GLU A 22 -7.35 1.46 -13.28
N ILE A 23 -7.39 0.12 -13.31
CA ILE A 23 -8.62 -0.69 -13.25
C ILE A 23 -9.30 -0.55 -11.87
N CYS A 24 -8.52 -0.56 -10.80
CA CYS A 24 -8.96 -0.39 -9.41
C CYS A 24 -9.54 1.00 -9.12
N ARG A 25 -9.26 2.04 -9.94
CA ARG A 25 -9.85 3.39 -9.78
C ARG A 25 -11.38 3.39 -9.92
N ARG A 26 -11.96 2.39 -10.59
CA ARG A 26 -13.37 2.43 -11.04
C ARG A 26 -14.35 1.74 -10.09
N HIS A 27 -13.88 1.01 -9.09
CA HIS A 27 -14.74 0.27 -8.17
C HIS A 27 -14.31 0.53 -6.72
N LYS A 28 -15.23 0.27 -5.79
CA LYS A 28 -15.08 0.40 -4.33
C LYS A 28 -14.01 -0.56 -3.79
N LEU A 29 -12.76 -0.43 -4.25
CA LEU A 29 -11.67 -1.27 -3.78
C LEU A 29 -11.43 -0.92 -2.31
N GLU A 30 -11.80 -1.84 -1.42
CA GLU A 30 -11.60 -1.68 0.02
C GLU A 30 -10.33 -2.39 0.51
N ILE A 31 -9.85 -3.40 -0.23
CA ILE A 31 -8.68 -4.22 0.15
C ILE A 31 -7.73 -4.32 -1.03
N LEU A 32 -6.45 -4.08 -0.79
CA LEU A 32 -5.38 -4.23 -1.76
C LEU A 32 -4.23 -5.00 -1.13
N ASP A 33 -3.98 -6.19 -1.63
CA ASP A 33 -2.88 -7.05 -1.20
C ASP A 33 -1.92 -7.24 -2.38
N LEU A 34 -0.67 -6.84 -2.18
CA LEU A 34 0.40 -6.94 -3.16
C LEU A 34 1.52 -7.79 -2.58
N ILE A 35 1.73 -8.97 -3.19
CA ILE A 35 2.79 -9.91 -2.79
C ILE A 35 3.78 -10.11 -3.94
N HIS A 36 5.09 -10.04 -3.65
CA HIS A 36 6.16 -10.26 -4.64
C HIS A 36 6.10 -9.33 -5.87
N ASN A 37 5.78 -8.05 -5.65
CA ASN A 37 5.65 -7.06 -6.72
C ASN A 37 6.76 -6.03 -6.76
N SER A 38 6.97 -5.42 -7.92
CA SER A 38 7.78 -4.21 -8.05
C SER A 38 6.87 -3.02 -8.36
N ILE A 39 6.79 -2.07 -7.43
CA ILE A 39 6.01 -0.85 -7.55
C ILE A 39 6.97 0.28 -7.92
N VAL A 40 6.74 0.90 -9.08
CA VAL A 40 7.56 1.98 -9.61
C VAL A 40 6.68 3.04 -10.27
N GLY A 41 7.05 4.31 -10.12
CA GLY A 41 6.39 5.41 -10.83
C GLY A 41 4.98 5.69 -10.32
N VAL A 42 4.81 5.75 -9.00
CA VAL A 42 3.56 6.18 -8.37
C VAL A 42 3.39 7.68 -8.63
N GLU A 43 2.26 8.07 -9.20
CA GLU A 43 2.02 9.46 -9.60
C GLU A 43 1.14 10.20 -8.56
N PRO A 44 1.56 11.37 -8.05
CA PRO A 44 0.95 12.06 -6.90
C PRO A 44 -0.51 12.52 -7.09
N ASN A 45 -1.05 12.49 -8.31
CA ASN A 45 -2.37 13.03 -8.62
C ASN A 45 -3.31 12.04 -9.33
N TYR A 46 -2.81 10.88 -9.76
CA TYR A 46 -3.58 9.96 -10.60
C TYR A 46 -4.07 8.70 -9.88
N GLN A 47 -3.48 8.35 -8.74
CA GLN A 47 -3.70 7.07 -8.08
C GLN A 47 -4.32 7.26 -6.69
N ARG A 48 -5.52 7.85 -6.58
CA ARG A 48 -6.25 7.87 -5.30
C ARG A 48 -7.09 6.61 -5.13
N PHE A 49 -7.05 6.02 -3.92
CA PHE A 49 -7.89 4.90 -3.50
C PHE A 49 -8.89 5.37 -2.44
N PRO A 50 -9.96 6.09 -2.84
CA PRO A 50 -10.85 6.77 -1.90
C PRO A 50 -11.68 5.84 -1.02
N CYS A 51 -11.72 4.53 -1.30
CA CYS A 51 -12.45 3.54 -0.51
C CYS A 51 -11.54 2.50 0.15
N LEU A 52 -10.22 2.56 -0.06
CA LEU A 52 -9.31 1.55 0.46
C LEU A 52 -9.19 1.64 1.97
N LYS A 53 -9.45 0.52 2.63
CA LYS A 53 -9.41 0.33 4.07
C LYS A 53 -8.26 -0.58 4.48
N SER A 54 -7.83 -1.52 3.63
CA SER A 54 -6.72 -2.43 3.93
C SER A 54 -5.69 -2.41 2.81
N LEU A 55 -4.43 -2.21 3.19
CA LEU A 55 -3.27 -2.29 2.31
C LEU A 55 -2.27 -3.27 2.91
N SER A 56 -1.93 -4.32 2.15
CA SER A 56 -0.85 -5.25 2.46
C SER A 56 0.23 -5.20 1.38
N LEU A 57 1.47 -5.04 1.80
CA LEU A 57 2.66 -4.97 0.96
C LEU A 57 3.67 -6.01 1.46
N SER A 58 3.67 -7.17 0.81
CA SER A 58 4.49 -8.32 1.21
C SER A 58 5.55 -8.64 0.15
N TYR A 59 6.83 -8.68 0.54
CA TYR A 59 7.94 -8.97 -0.37
C TYR A 59 7.93 -8.07 -1.62
N VAL A 60 7.47 -6.82 -1.46
CA VAL A 60 7.41 -5.86 -2.56
C VAL A 60 8.69 -5.05 -2.65
N SER A 61 9.15 -4.79 -3.87
CA SER A 61 10.20 -3.82 -4.16
C SER A 61 9.57 -2.48 -4.51
N ILE A 62 9.85 -1.44 -3.72
CA ILE A 62 9.26 -0.10 -3.89
C ILE A 62 10.26 0.99 -3.50
N SER A 63 10.26 2.12 -4.20
CA SER A 63 11.06 3.27 -3.75
C SER A 63 10.42 3.96 -2.55
N THR A 64 11.21 4.62 -1.71
CA THR A 64 10.67 5.42 -0.59
C THR A 64 9.67 6.48 -1.07
N LEU A 65 9.98 7.14 -2.20
CA LEU A 65 9.12 8.16 -2.79
C LEU A 65 7.77 7.55 -3.18
N ASP A 66 7.80 6.42 -3.90
CA ASP A 66 6.60 5.72 -4.35
C ASP A 66 5.75 5.25 -3.17
N LEU A 67 6.37 4.75 -2.10
CA LEU A 67 5.66 4.29 -0.90
C LEU A 67 4.95 5.44 -0.18
N ASN A 68 5.61 6.59 0.01
CA ASN A 68 4.97 7.76 0.61
C ASN A 68 3.79 8.27 -0.23
N LEU A 69 3.95 8.29 -1.57
CA LEU A 69 2.87 8.66 -2.47
C LEU A 69 1.70 7.68 -2.41
N PHE A 70 1.99 6.38 -2.34
CA PHE A 70 0.96 5.34 -2.29
C PHE A 70 0.16 5.36 -0.99
N VAL A 71 0.84 5.63 0.12
CA VAL A 71 0.21 5.89 1.42
C VAL A 71 -0.69 7.12 1.36
N SER A 72 -0.19 8.24 0.81
CA SER A 72 -0.95 9.49 0.71
C SER A 72 -2.21 9.38 -0.15
N ALA A 73 -2.27 8.36 -0.99
CA ALA A 73 -3.40 8.05 -1.85
C ALA A 73 -4.58 7.34 -1.14
N CYS A 74 -4.42 6.93 0.12
CA CYS A 74 -5.36 6.08 0.85
C CYS A 74 -6.01 6.80 2.05
N PRO A 75 -6.96 7.73 1.84
CA PRO A 75 -7.50 8.59 2.91
C PRO A 75 -8.41 7.89 3.92
N ARG A 76 -8.78 6.62 3.70
CA ARG A 76 -9.67 5.83 4.58
C ARG A 76 -9.01 4.55 5.10
N ILE A 77 -7.68 4.51 5.07
CA ILE A 77 -6.92 3.34 5.46
C ILE A 77 -7.15 3.00 6.94
N GLU A 78 -7.57 1.77 7.21
CA GLU A 78 -7.83 1.23 8.55
C GLU A 78 -6.78 0.19 8.96
N VAL A 79 -6.21 -0.53 7.99
CA VAL A 79 -5.22 -1.60 8.19
C VAL A 79 -4.04 -1.41 7.24
N LEU A 80 -2.82 -1.39 7.79
CA LEU A 80 -1.58 -1.37 7.03
C LEU A 80 -0.70 -2.56 7.42
N GLU A 81 -0.33 -3.39 6.46
CA GLU A 81 0.59 -4.51 6.64
C GLU A 81 1.82 -4.35 5.74
N LEU A 82 3.01 -4.40 6.35
CA LEU A 82 4.30 -4.33 5.67
C LEU A 82 5.12 -5.56 6.05
N VAL A 83 5.28 -6.52 5.14
CA VAL A 83 6.02 -7.77 5.40
C VAL A 83 7.19 -7.87 4.46
N ASN A 84 8.40 -7.74 4.99
CA ASN A 84 9.65 -7.81 4.24
C ASN A 84 9.67 -6.99 2.93
N PRO A 85 9.23 -5.71 2.91
CA PRO A 85 9.35 -4.90 1.71
C PRO A 85 10.82 -4.54 1.46
N GLU A 86 11.26 -4.66 0.22
CA GLU A 86 12.56 -4.19 -0.25
C GLU A 86 12.45 -2.72 -0.67
N ILE A 87 12.81 -1.82 0.24
CA ILE A 87 12.66 -0.39 0.01
C ILE A 87 13.95 0.16 -0.60
N ALA A 88 13.90 0.43 -1.91
CA ALA A 88 15.05 0.93 -2.67
C ALA A 88 15.41 2.36 -2.22
N MET A 89 16.65 2.54 -1.75
CA MET A 89 17.15 3.80 -1.18
C MET A 89 17.81 4.69 -2.24
N SER A 90 17.35 5.94 -2.38
CA SER A 90 18.00 6.92 -3.26
C SER A 90 19.03 7.81 -2.54
N ASN A 91 18.96 7.97 -1.21
CA ASN A 91 19.92 8.74 -0.40
C ASN A 91 19.68 8.53 1.11
N ALA A 92 20.71 8.86 1.91
CA ALA A 92 20.86 8.48 3.32
C ALA A 92 19.73 9.01 4.22
N GLN A 93 19.21 8.11 5.07
CA GLN A 93 18.13 8.29 6.05
C GLN A 93 16.73 8.44 5.45
N VAL A 94 16.19 7.31 4.99
CA VAL A 94 14.76 7.18 4.68
C VAL A 94 13.97 7.20 5.99
N THR A 95 13.14 8.23 6.12
CA THR A 95 12.02 8.26 7.07
C THR A 95 10.74 8.05 6.27
N ILE A 96 10.02 6.98 6.57
CA ILE A 96 8.63 6.87 6.14
C ILE A 96 7.80 7.62 7.16
N GLU A 97 6.98 8.55 6.68
CA GLU A 97 6.03 9.30 7.50
C GLU A 97 4.62 8.91 7.03
N PHE A 98 3.93 8.17 7.89
CA PHE A 98 2.55 7.77 7.67
C PHE A 98 1.68 8.49 8.68
N SER A 99 0.81 9.38 8.22
CA SER A 99 -0.23 9.99 9.05
C SER A 99 -1.61 9.52 8.61
N SER A 100 -2.41 9.01 9.54
CA SER A 100 -3.78 8.59 9.25
C SER A 100 -4.66 8.64 10.50
N SER A 101 -5.75 9.39 10.42
CA SER A 101 -6.75 9.46 11.48
C SER A 101 -7.72 8.27 11.47
N THR A 102 -7.73 7.45 10.41
CA THR A 102 -8.62 6.29 10.29
C THR A 102 -7.94 4.96 10.58
N LEU A 103 -6.61 4.96 10.74
CA LEU A 103 -5.83 3.75 10.93
C LEU A 103 -6.10 3.14 12.30
N LYS A 104 -6.44 1.85 12.29
CA LYS A 104 -6.79 1.05 13.47
C LYS A 104 -5.75 -0.02 13.78
N SER A 105 -5.12 -0.58 12.74
CA SER A 105 -4.16 -1.67 12.87
C SER A 105 -2.97 -1.48 11.96
N VAL A 106 -1.77 -1.76 12.50
CA VAL A 106 -0.52 -1.78 11.75
C VAL A 106 0.26 -3.03 12.10
N TYR A 107 0.67 -3.76 11.07
CA TYR A 107 1.56 -4.89 11.18
C TYR A 107 2.83 -4.63 10.37
N VAL A 108 3.99 -4.79 11.01
CA VAL A 108 5.29 -4.60 10.35
C VAL A 108 6.20 -5.77 10.73
N GLU A 109 6.70 -6.47 9.71
CA GLU A 109 7.61 -7.59 9.88
C GLU A 109 8.78 -7.45 8.89
N ALA A 110 9.99 -7.78 9.36
CA ALA A 110 11.19 -7.91 8.53
C ALA A 110 11.50 -6.69 7.62
N ILE A 111 11.13 -5.48 8.06
CA ILE A 111 11.36 -4.26 7.29
C ILE A 111 12.81 -3.76 7.46
N SER A 112 13.47 -3.42 6.34
CA SER A 112 14.81 -2.85 6.35
C SER A 112 14.74 -1.34 6.10
N LEU A 113 14.63 -0.55 7.18
CA LEU A 113 14.51 0.91 7.13
C LEU A 113 15.37 1.58 8.20
N GLY A 114 15.79 2.82 7.93
CA GLY A 114 16.45 3.66 8.92
C GLY A 114 15.49 4.19 9.99
N LYS A 115 14.33 4.71 9.58
CA LYS A 115 13.30 5.25 10.48
C LYS A 115 11.89 5.04 9.92
N PHE A 116 10.96 4.62 10.77
CA PHE A 116 9.53 4.54 10.47
C PHE A 116 8.77 5.39 11.49
N ILE A 117 8.08 6.43 11.02
CA ILE A 117 7.25 7.33 11.83
C ILE A 117 5.79 7.07 11.45
N LEU A 118 4.99 6.74 12.46
CA LEU A 118 3.58 6.50 12.34
C LEU A 118 2.82 7.43 13.28
N GLU A 119 2.00 8.31 12.71
CA GLU A 119 1.05 9.16 13.43
C GLU A 119 -0.37 8.69 13.12
N ALA A 120 -1.06 8.17 14.13
CA ALA A 120 -2.42 7.71 13.96
C ALA A 120 -3.28 7.94 15.20
N ASP A 121 -4.49 8.45 14.98
CA ASP A 121 -5.41 8.82 16.06
C ASP A 121 -6.29 7.65 16.54
N GLY A 122 -6.37 6.57 15.75
CA GLY A 122 -7.34 5.48 15.92
C GLY A 122 -6.77 4.11 16.27
N ILE A 123 -5.47 4.00 16.60
CA ILE A 123 -4.85 2.71 16.94
C ILE A 123 -5.38 2.26 18.30
N GLU A 124 -6.21 1.21 18.30
CA GLU A 124 -6.63 0.55 19.53
C GLU A 124 -5.44 -0.26 20.07
N SER A 125 -5.03 0.05 21.30
CA SER A 125 -3.89 -0.55 22.02
C SER A 125 -4.21 -1.91 22.64
#